data_AF-A0A535G9C0-F1
#
_entry.id   AF-A0A535G9C0-F1
#
_cell.length_a   1.000
_cell.length_b   1.000
_cell.length_c   1.000
_cell.angle_alpha   90.00
_cell.angle_beta   90.00
_cell.angle_gamma   90.00
#
_symmetry.space_group_name_H-M   'P 1'
#
loop_
_entity.id
_entity.type
_entity.pdbx_description
1 polymer ?
#
loop_
_entity_poly.entity_id
_entity_poly.type
_entity_poly.pdbx_seq_one_letter_code
_entity_poly.pdbx_strand_id
1 'polypeptide(L)' 'MIFTSPVVSAEELERVTGWRLKAEGLCREDRCVPFTASDPGHIPLTDVTTALAAPLVHDERHALWALGAE' A
#
# COMPACT_ATOMS: atom_id res chain seq x y z
N MET A 1 -3.29 -9.16 -2.57
CA MET A 1 -4.02 -8.32 -1.58
C MET A 1 -5.02 -7.46 -2.33
N ILE A 2 -6.23 -7.22 -1.82
CA ILE A 2 -7.33 -6.58 -2.58
C ILE A 2 -7.84 -5.32 -1.85
N PHE A 3 -8.06 -4.25 -2.61
CA PHE A 3 -8.62 -2.98 -2.15
C PHE A 3 -9.81 -2.56 -3.02
N THR A 4 -10.69 -1.73 -2.47
CA THR A 4 -11.86 -1.15 -3.16
C THR A 4 -11.68 0.32 -3.54
N SER A 5 -10.49 0.88 -3.31
CA SER A 5 -10.12 2.25 -3.62
C SER A 5 -8.65 2.30 -4.06
N PRO A 6 -8.26 3.17 -5.01
CA PRO A 6 -6.87 3.37 -5.39
C PRO A 6 -6.08 4.18 -4.35
N VAL A 7 -6.78 4.76 -3.37
CA VAL A 7 -6.21 5.52 -2.26
C VAL A 7 -6.75 4.98 -0.95
N VAL A 8 -5.86 4.71 0.00
CA VAL A 8 -6.19 4.06 1.27
C VAL A 8 -5.59 4.81 2.45
N SER A 9 -6.06 4.51 3.66
CA SER A 9 -5.38 4.97 4.87
C SER A 9 -4.19 4.06 5.23
N ALA A 10 -3.29 4.57 6.06
CA ALA A 10 -2.20 3.79 6.64
C ALA A 10 -2.71 2.57 7.44
N GLU A 11 -3.83 2.73 8.14
CA GLU A 11 -4.46 1.64 8.90
C GLU A 11 -5.00 0.55 7.96
N GLU A 12 -5.67 0.93 6.87
CA GLU A 12 -6.14 -0.03 5.89
C GLU A 12 -4.98 -0.74 5.19
N LEU A 13 -3.93 -0.01 4.82
CA LEU A 13 -2.72 -0.56 4.24
C LEU A 13 -2.10 -1.61 5.17
N GLU A 14 -1.92 -1.30 6.46
CA GLU A 14 -1.39 -2.23 7.44
C GLU A 14 -2.28 -3.46 7.60
N ARG A 15 -3.60 -3.25 7.75
CA ARG A 15 -4.56 -4.34 7.93
C ARG A 15 -4.58 -5.31 6.74
N VAL A 16 -4.47 -4.79 5.52
CA VAL A 16 -4.58 -5.61 4.28
C VAL A 16 -3.24 -6.25 3.90
N THR A 17 -2.12 -5.58 4.18
CA THR A 17 -0.80 -5.98 3.66
C THR A 17 0.23 -6.40 4.71
N GLY A 18 0.00 -6.03 5.97
CA GLY A 18 0.96 -6.13 7.06
C GLY A 18 2.05 -5.05 7.05
N TRP A 19 2.09 -4.17 6.05
CA TRP A 19 3.04 -3.05 5.99
C TRP A 19 2.50 -1.86 6.77
N ARG A 20 3.20 -1.50 7.85
CA ARG A 20 2.90 -0.33 8.68
C ARG A 20 3.66 0.88 8.16
N LEU A 21 2.97 2.02 8.03
CA LEU A 21 3.61 3.31 7.83
C LEU A 21 4.28 3.78 9.13
N LYS A 22 5.58 4.07 9.08
CA LYS A 22 6.36 4.68 10.15
C LYS A 22 7.13 5.89 9.62
N ALA A 23 7.84 6.59 10.51
CA ALA A 23 8.64 7.76 10.14
C ALA A 23 9.78 7.41 9.16
N GLU A 24 10.36 6.20 9.30
CA GLU A 24 11.44 5.71 8.44
C GLU A 24 10.97 5.10 7.11
N GLY A 25 9.69 4.77 6.97
CA GLY A 25 9.18 4.11 5.76
C GLY A 25 7.99 3.17 5.98
N LEU A 26 7.73 2.33 4.97
CA LEU A 26 6.82 1.19 5.10
C LEU A 26 7.60 0.03 5.70
N CYS A 27 7.14 -0.49 6.83
CA CYS A 27 7.81 -1.55 7.56
C CYS A 27 6.91 -2.77 7.78
N ARG A 28 7.46 -3.96 7.59
CA ARG A 28 6.84 -5.24 7.91
C ARG A 28 7.91 -6.15 8.52
N GLU A 29 7.65 -6.64 9.73
CA GLU A 29 8.60 -7.43 10.51
C GLU A 29 9.95 -6.71 10.69
N ASP A 30 11.04 -7.27 10.17
CA ASP A 30 12.40 -6.73 10.22
C ASP A 30 12.79 -5.91 8.98
N ARG A 31 11.90 -5.83 7.97
CA ARG A 31 12.13 -5.09 6.73
C ARG A 31 11.44 -3.72 6.76
N CYS A 32 12.20 -2.68 6.44
CA CYS A 32 11.68 -1.33 6.21
C CYS A 32 12.15 -0.83 4.84
N VAL A 33 11.21 -0.31 4.05
CA VAL A 33 11.45 0.27 2.74
C VAL A 33 11.21 1.78 2.82
N PRO A 34 12.16 2.63 2.37
CA PRO A 34 12.00 4.08 2.39
C PRO A 34 10.70 4.51 1.71
N PHE A 35 9.88 5.26 2.44
CA PHE A 35 8.59 5.74 1.96
C PHE A 35 8.12 6.91 2.81
N THR A 36 7.53 7.92 2.18
CA THR A 36 6.96 9.07 2.89
C THR A 36 5.57 9.32 2.35
N ALA A 37 4.58 9.42 3.24
CA ALA A 37 3.25 9.90 2.89
C ALA A 37 3.07 11.33 3.41
N SER A 38 2.56 12.22 2.56
CA SER A 38 2.19 13.58 2.96
C SER A 38 0.98 13.58 3.91
N ASP A 39 0.08 12.61 3.74
CA ASP A 39 -1.11 12.40 4.58
C ASP A 39 -1.31 10.90 4.83
N PRO A 40 -1.22 10.41 6.08
CA PRO A 40 -1.49 9.01 6.42
C PRO A 40 -2.92 8.54 6.12
N GLY A 41 -3.89 9.45 5.96
CA GLY A 41 -5.26 9.12 5.56
C GLY A 41 -5.45 8.97 4.05
N HIS A 42 -4.46 9.37 3.26
CA HIS A 42 -4.55 9.45 1.80
C HIS A 42 -3.26 8.94 1.14
N ILE A 43 -3.10 7.62 1.09
CA ILE A 43 -1.94 6.94 0.52
C ILE A 43 -2.33 6.31 -0.83
N PRO A 44 -1.79 6.83 -1.96
CA PRO A 44 -2.00 6.22 -3.27
C PRO A 44 -1.34 4.83 -3.35
N LEU A 45 -2.10 3.82 -3.79
CA LEU A 45 -1.55 2.46 -3.97
C LEU A 45 -0.42 2.42 -5.02
N THR A 46 -0.40 3.35 -5.97
CA THR A 46 0.70 3.49 -6.94
C THR A 46 2.04 3.84 -6.28
N ASP A 47 2.02 4.63 -5.22
CA ASP A 47 3.25 5.02 -4.53
C ASP A 47 3.78 3.83 -3.72
N VAL A 48 2.86 3.08 -3.09
CA VAL A 48 3.18 1.82 -2.40
C VAL A 48 3.80 0.81 -3.37
N THR A 49 3.27 0.68 -4.58
CA THR A 49 3.80 -0.25 -5.59
C THR A 49 5.21 0.10 -6.03
N THR A 50 5.50 1.39 -6.12
CA THR A 50 6.84 1.88 -6.48
C THR A 50 7.83 1.54 -5.37
N ALA A 51 7.46 1.79 -4.11
CA ALA A 51 8.34 1.50 -2.97
C ALA A 51 8.60 0.00 -2.82
N LEU A 52 7.55 -0.82 -2.86
CA LEU A 52 7.66 -2.27 -2.63
C LEU A 52 8.05 -3.06 -3.89
N ALA A 53 8.25 -2.40 -5.04
CA ALA A 53 8.43 -3.04 -6.34
C ALA A 53 7.35 -4.12 -6.64
N ALA A 54 6.12 -3.87 -6.17
CA ALA A 54 5.01 -4.81 -6.26
C ALA A 54 4.07 -4.44 -7.42
N PRO A 55 3.48 -5.41 -8.13
CA PRO A 55 2.53 -5.12 -9.21
C PRO A 55 1.17 -4.64 -8.65
N LEU A 56 0.50 -3.75 -9.39
CA LEU A 56 -0.88 -3.33 -9.13
C LEU A 56 -1.74 -3.53 -10.37
N VAL A 57 -2.83 -4.26 -10.21
CA VAL A 57 -3.82 -4.49 -11.26
C VAL A 57 -5.13 -3.84 -10.85
N HIS A 58 -5.73 -3.08 -11.75
CA HIS A 58 -7.07 -2.53 -11.59
C HIS A 58 -8.07 -3.39 -12.36
N ASP A 59 -9.04 -3.94 -11.65
CA ASP A 59 -10.23 -4.56 -12.24
C ASP A 59 -11.36 -3.52 -12.26
N GLU A 60 -11.48 -2.84 -13.40
CA GLU A 60 -12.47 -1.78 -13.62
C GLU A 60 -13.91 -2.28 -13.46
N ARG A 61 -14.19 -3.53 -13.84
CA ARG A 61 -15.55 -4.08 -13.81
C ARG A 61 -16.06 -4.21 -12.38
N HIS A 62 -15.17 -4.52 -11.44
CA HIS A 62 -15.51 -4.73 -10.04
C HIS A 62 -15.07 -3.57 -9.14
N ALA A 63 -14.43 -2.53 -9.69
CA ALA A 63 -13.80 -1.45 -8.93
C ALA A 63 -12.88 -1.98 -7.83
N LEU A 64 -11.99 -2.91 -8.21
CA LEU A 64 -11.04 -3.55 -7.30
C LEU A 64 -9.61 -3.31 -7.75
N TRP A 65 -8.72 -3.18 -6.77
CA TRP A 65 -7.29 -3.04 -6.96
C TRP A 65 -6.59 -4.22 -6.31
N ALA A 66 -5.88 -5.00 -7.11
CA ALA A 66 -5.09 -6.13 -6.65
C ALA A 66 -3.61 -5.75 -6.57
N LEU A 67 -3.08 -5.67 -5.36
CA LEU A 67 -1.66 -5.50 -5.08
C LEU A 67 -1.00 -6.88 -4.93
N GLY A 68 0.08 -7.11 -5.67
CA GLY A 68 0.88 -8.34 -5.58
C GLY A 68 1.47 -8.53 -4.18
N ALA A 69 1.49 -9.78 -3.72
CA ALA A 69 2.25 -10.16 -2.53
C ALA A 69 3.71 -10.42 -2.92
N GLU A 70 4.64 -10.04 -2.05
CA GLU A 70 6.04 -10.48 -2.09
C GLU A 70 6.19 -11.90 -1.54
#